data_AF-A0A367LVR6-F1
#
_entry.id   AF-A0A367LVR6-F1
#
_cell.length_a   1.000
_cell.length_b   1.000
_cell.length_c   1.000
_cell.angle_alpha   90.00
_cell.angle_beta   90.00
_cell.angle_gamma   90.00
#
_symmetry.space_group_name_H-M   'P 1'
#
loop_
_entity.id
_entity.type
_entity.pdbx_description
1 polymer ?
#
loop_
_entity_poly.entity_id
_entity_poly.type
_entity_poly.pdbx_seq_one_letter_code
_entity_poly.pdbx_strand_id
1 'polypeptide(L)' 'GAWPLEDVPLSRSQRIELQRQLAARGHDPGAVDGIIGANTRKAIRACQQEFGWPADGYPTPALLDRLRTP' A
#
# COMPACT_ATOMS: atom_id res chain seq x y z
N GLY A 1 10.60 9.11 -26.14
CA GLY A 1 9.25 8.59 -25.86
C GLY A 1 9.17 8.27 -24.39
N ALA A 2 8.25 8.90 -23.66
CA ALA A 2 8.01 8.56 -22.25
C ALA A 2 7.33 7.19 -22.22
N TRP A 3 8.05 6.19 -21.71
CA TRP A 3 7.44 4.90 -21.38
C TRP A 3 6.29 5.14 -20.38
N PRO A 4 5.17 4.41 -20.50
CA PRO A 4 4.00 4.60 -19.62
C PRO A 4 4.39 4.35 -18.16
N LEU A 5 4.24 5.40 -17.33
CA LEU A 5 4.58 5.42 -15.90
C LEU A 5 3.56 4.68 -15.00
N GLU A 6 2.54 4.09 -15.62
CA GLU A 6 1.33 3.62 -14.96
C GLU A 6 1.52 2.28 -14.21
N ASP A 7 2.54 1.49 -14.55
CA ASP A 7 2.86 0.21 -13.90
C ASP A 7 4.22 0.22 -13.16
N VAL A 8 4.62 1.37 -12.60
CA VAL A 8 5.85 1.40 -11.80
C VAL A 8 5.57 0.79 -10.41
N PRO A 9 6.24 -0.31 -10.03
CA PRO A 9 6.11 -0.86 -8.69
C PRO A 9 6.59 0.18 -7.66
N LEU A 10 5.94 0.22 -6.49
CA LEU A 10 6.32 1.15 -5.42
C LEU A 10 7.82 1.00 -5.09
N SER A 11 8.53 2.13 -5.06
CA SER A 11 9.89 2.21 -4.53
C SER A 11 9.94 1.76 -3.06
N ARG A 12 11.12 1.42 -2.55
CA ARG A 12 11.26 1.02 -1.14
C ARG A 12 10.72 2.08 -0.18
N SER A 13 11.01 3.36 -0.45
CA SER A 13 10.52 4.48 0.37
C SER A 13 8.99 4.57 0.35
N GLN A 14 8.37 4.39 -0.82
CA GLN A 14 6.91 4.35 -0.94
C GLN A 14 6.28 3.14 -0.23
N ARG A 15 6.94 1.98 -0.22
CA ARG A 15 6.46 0.81 0.54
C ARG A 15 6.55 1.02 2.04
N ILE A 16 7.62 1.66 2.52
CA ILE A 16 7.74 2.09 3.92
C ILE A 16 6.60 3.06 4.25
N GLU A 17 6.36 4.06 3.39
CA GLU A 17 5.27 5.01 3.57
C GLU A 17 3.90 4.31 3.63
N LEU A 18 3.64 3.38 2.71
CA LEU A 18 2.42 2.56 2.69
C LEU A 18 2.23 1.84 4.04
N GLN A 19 3.27 1.17 4.56
CA GLN A 19 3.21 0.50 5.85
C GLN A 19 2.92 1.48 6.99
N ARG A 20 3.51 2.68 6.99
CA ARG A 20 3.20 3.70 8.00
C ARG A 20 1.74 4.15 7.94
N GLN A 21 1.23 4.38 6.75
CA GLN A 21 -0.16 4.81 6.55
C GLN A 21 -1.15 3.73 6.96
N LEU A 22 -0.88 2.46 6.64
CA LEU A 22 -1.68 1.32 7.09
C LEU A 22 -1.71 1.26 8.63
N ALA A 23 -0.56 1.37 9.28
CA ALA A 23 -0.45 1.40 10.74
C ALA A 23 -1.20 2.59 11.37
N ALA A 24 -1.12 3.78 10.77
CA ALA A 24 -1.81 4.97 11.24
C ALA A 24 -3.35 4.84 11.18
N ARG A 25 -3.88 4.01 10.28
CA ARG A 25 -5.32 3.72 10.15
C ARG A 25 -5.78 2.56 11.03
N GLY A 26 -4.90 1.99 11.84
CA GLY A 26 -5.21 0.89 12.76
C GLY A 26 -5.06 -0.51 12.16
N HIS A 27 -4.53 -0.64 10.94
CA HIS A 27 -4.15 -1.93 10.37
C HIS A 27 -2.78 -2.37 10.88
N ASP A 28 -2.50 -3.67 10.92
CA ASP A 28 -1.18 -4.20 11.30
C ASP A 28 -0.41 -4.74 10.08
N PRO A 29 0.43 -3.92 9.42
CA PRO A 29 1.26 -4.37 8.32
C PRO A 29 2.53 -5.10 8.77
N GLY A 30 2.80 -5.21 10.08
CA GLY A 30 4.07 -5.66 10.64
C GLY A 30 5.13 -4.55 10.67
N ALA A 31 6.41 -4.94 10.55
CA ALA A 31 7.53 -4.00 10.56
C ALA A 31 7.48 -3.03 9.37
N VAL A 32 7.75 -1.75 9.63
CA VAL A 32 7.79 -0.69 8.60
C VAL A 32 9.19 -0.62 7.97
N ASP A 33 9.57 -1.68 7.26
CA ASP A 33 10.91 -1.88 6.70
C ASP A 33 10.97 -1.81 5.16
N GLY A 34 9.82 -1.65 4.51
CA GLY A 34 9.64 -1.64 3.05
C GLY A 34 9.52 -3.02 2.41
N ILE A 35 9.46 -4.09 3.21
CA ILE A 35 9.25 -5.47 2.79
C ILE A 35 7.75 -5.78 2.84
N ILE A 36 7.18 -6.15 1.70
CA ILE A 36 5.75 -6.50 1.62
C ILE A 36 5.59 -7.96 2.03
N GLY A 37 5.47 -8.17 3.34
CA GLY A 37 5.26 -9.47 3.96
C GLY A 37 3.79 -9.91 3.94
N ALA A 38 3.51 -11.07 4.56
CA ALA A 38 2.13 -11.57 4.69
C ALA A 38 1.23 -10.61 5.48
N ASN A 39 1.75 -10.02 6.57
CA ASN A 39 1.02 -9.04 7.38
C ASN A 39 0.74 -7.76 6.58
N THR A 40 1.73 -7.24 5.85
CA THR A 40 1.53 -6.06 4.99
C THR A 40 0.46 -6.33 3.94
N ARG A 41 0.48 -7.49 3.26
CA ARG A 41 -0.59 -7.86 2.31
C ARG A 41 -1.95 -7.97 2.98
N LYS A 42 -2.03 -8.52 4.20
CA LYS A 42 -3.29 -8.62 4.96
C LYS A 42 -3.83 -7.23 5.29
N ALA A 43 -2.99 -6.32 5.78
CA ALA A 43 -3.34 -4.93 6.05
C ALA A 43 -3.80 -4.20 4.78
N ILE A 44 -3.11 -4.41 3.65
CA ILE A 44 -3.52 -3.87 2.35
C ILE A 44 -4.92 -4.34 1.98
N ARG A 45 -5.22 -5.64 2.10
CA ARG A 45 -6.56 -6.17 1.78
C ARG A 45 -7.64 -5.55 2.63
N ALA A 46 -7.42 -5.46 3.94
CA ALA A 46 -8.38 -4.84 4.85
C ALA A 46 -8.64 -3.37 4.46
N CYS A 47 -7.59 -2.64 4.14
CA CYS A 47 -7.71 -1.25 3.70
C CYS A 47 -8.42 -1.12 2.33
N GLN A 48 -8.13 -2.01 1.37
CA GLN A 48 -8.85 -2.05 0.09
C GLN A 48 -10.34 -2.35 0.28
N GLN A 49 -10.69 -3.24 1.20
CA GLN A 49 -12.09 -3.53 1.55
C GLN A 49 -12.80 -2.29 2.11
N GLU A 50 -12.15 -1.52 2.98
CA GLU A 50 -12.68 -0.26 3.50
C GLU A 50 -12.96 0.77 2.40
N PHE A 51 -12.15 0.77 1.33
CA PHE A 51 -12.36 1.63 0.18
C PHE A 51 -13.36 1.09 -0.86
N GLY A 52 -13.92 -0.11 -0.64
CA GLY A 52 -14.78 -0.78 -1.61
C GLY A 52 -14.02 -1.23 -2.87
N TRP A 53 -12.70 -1.39 -2.79
CA TRP A 53 -11.83 -1.81 -3.88
C TRP A 53 -11.64 -3.34 -3.88
N PRO A 54 -11.22 -3.94 -5.01
CA PRO A 54 -10.77 -5.32 -5.02
C PRO A 54 -9.64 -5.53 -3.99
N ALA A 55 -9.88 -6.40 -3.01
CA ALA A 55 -8.97 -6.69 -1.91
C ALA A 55 -7.90 -7.71 -2.31
N ASP A 56 -7.13 -7.39 -3.34
CA ASP A 56 -6.11 -8.26 -3.92
C ASP A 56 -4.85 -8.38 -3.05
N GLY A 57 -4.59 -7.39 -2.20
CA GLY A 57 -3.43 -7.32 -1.31
C GLY A 57 -2.19 -6.71 -1.97
N TYR A 58 -2.33 -6.08 -3.13
CA TYR A 58 -1.19 -5.51 -3.86
C TYR A 58 -0.88 -4.08 -3.43
N PRO A 59 0.41 -3.77 -3.20
CA PRO A 59 0.87 -2.43 -2.83
C PRO A 59 0.99 -1.55 -4.08
N THR A 60 -0.12 -1.01 -4.56
CA THR A 60 -0.15 -0.18 -5.77
C THR A 60 0.10 1.31 -5.47
N PRO A 61 0.62 2.09 -6.45
CA PRO A 61 0.66 3.55 -6.35
C PRO A 61 -0.69 4.17 -6.00
N ALA A 62 -1.77 3.69 -6.64
CA ALA A 62 -3.13 4.16 -6.38
C ALA A 62 -3.56 3.98 -4.92
N LEU A 63 -3.21 2.85 -4.29
CA LEU A 63 -3.49 2.63 -2.88
C LEU A 63 -2.71 3.60 -1.99
N LEU A 64 -1.42 3.82 -2.28
CA LEU A 64 -0.62 4.77 -1.53
C LEU A 64 -1.15 6.20 -1.65
N ASP A 65 -1.54 6.62 -2.85
CA ASP A 65 -2.11 7.96 -3.07
C ASP A 65 -3.48 8.11 -2.40
N ARG A 66 -4.30 7.05 -2.38
CA ARG A 66 -5.56 7.04 -1.63
C ARG A 66 -5.33 7.20 -0.13
N LEU A 67 -4.27 6.58 0.40
CA LEU A 67 -3.87 6.65 1.82
C LEU A 67 -3.27 8.01 2.21
N ARG A 68 -2.66 8.73 1.27
CA ARG A 68 -2.14 10.10 1.48
C ARG A 68 -3.25 11.14 1.57
N THR A 69 -4.40 10.86 0.96
CA THR A 69 -5.55 11.76 0.98
C THR A 69 -6.32 11.54 2.29
N PRO A 70 -6.56 12.61 3.08
CA PRO A 70 -7.30 12.51 4.34
C PRO A 70 -8.74 11.98 4.15
#